data_AF-A0A8K0DC44-F1
#
_entry.id   AF-A0A8K0DC44-F1
#
_cell.length_a   1.000
_cell.length_b   1.000
_cell.length_c   1.000
_cell.angle_alpha   90.00
_cell.angle_beta   90.00
_cell.angle_gamma   90.00
#
_symmetry.space_group_name_H-M   'P 1'
#
loop_
_entity.id
_entity.type
_entity.pdbx_description
1 polymer ?
#
loop_
_entity_poly.entity_id
_entity_poly.type
_entity_poly.pdbx_seq_one_letter_code
_entity_poly.pdbx_strand_id
1 'polypeptide(L)'
;MILTSEVMYVAFFVLCVIGTQGKPSLSLNFPSLAFFTGLAGGREQRQATLKQYSGKRIKNDSLLMVYFHDQTVAVVELGPKKLLLNCELLEVYEPDEALKVLGELTDLARAVYISLNEMLTLMNQCQQLDAMTSSTGGITDSSTNQSKSPVAYRGLLSNNPLTLFSGIIPGTKWCGTGDIARDYYDLGAEPNVDRCCRAHDLCPVKVRAYSKRYNLTNSSLYTKSHCQCDDNLYDCLKSSDSPTAHIMGNVYFNLVQVPCVEDKENGRKFRKAKNNF
;
A
#
# COMPACT_ATOMS: atom_id res chain seq x y z
N MET A 1 25.78 -11.30 57.49
CA MET A 1 26.90 -10.32 57.51
C MET A 1 28.17 -11.14 57.37
N ILE A 2 29.17 -10.64 56.63
CA ILE A 2 30.46 -11.30 56.27
C ILE A 2 30.28 -12.40 55.19
N LEU A 3 31.03 -12.57 54.08
CA LEU A 3 32.42 -12.30 53.62
C LEU A 3 32.39 -11.94 52.10
N THR A 4 33.02 -10.88 51.57
CA THR A 4 34.42 -10.67 51.11
C THR A 4 34.96 -11.62 50.01
N SER A 5 35.00 -11.08 48.79
CA SER A 5 36.07 -11.07 47.76
C SER A 5 37.17 -12.16 47.69
N GLU A 6 37.33 -12.67 46.46
CA GLU A 6 38.57 -12.97 45.70
C GLU A 6 39.57 -14.01 46.24
N VAL A 7 39.92 -15.01 45.41
CA VAL A 7 41.27 -15.20 44.83
C VAL A 7 41.37 -16.56 44.13
N MET A 8 41.85 -16.46 42.89
CA MET A 8 42.26 -17.45 41.90
C MET A 8 43.37 -18.42 42.37
N TYR A 9 43.33 -19.71 42.01
CA TYR A 9 44.54 -20.49 41.68
C TYR A 9 44.24 -21.69 40.74
N VAL A 10 45.17 -21.86 39.82
CA VAL A 10 45.21 -22.72 38.62
C VAL A 10 45.60 -24.16 38.97
N ALA A 11 45.05 -25.15 38.26
CA ALA A 11 45.78 -26.38 37.92
C ALA A 11 45.14 -27.10 36.71
N PHE A 12 45.88 -27.11 35.60
CA PHE A 12 45.70 -27.99 34.45
C PHE A 12 45.94 -29.45 34.85
N PHE A 13 45.07 -30.38 34.45
CA PHE A 13 45.47 -31.73 34.06
C PHE A 13 44.55 -32.24 32.96
N VAL A 14 45.14 -32.48 31.80
CA VAL A 14 44.57 -33.19 30.65
C VAL A 14 44.73 -34.69 30.90
N LEU A 15 43.68 -35.48 30.62
CA LEU A 15 43.79 -36.84 30.09
C LEU A 15 42.44 -37.26 29.47
N CYS A 16 42.49 -37.60 28.17
CA CYS A 16 41.48 -38.35 27.42
C CYS A 16 41.20 -39.72 28.12
N VAL A 17 40.13 -40.49 27.90
CA VAL A 17 39.54 -40.96 26.64
C VAL A 17 38.19 -41.72 26.90
N ILE A 18 37.37 -41.85 25.84
CA ILE A 18 36.31 -42.84 25.47
C ILE A 18 34.94 -42.90 26.19
N GLY A 19 33.87 -42.62 25.42
CA GLY A 19 32.91 -43.67 25.04
C GLY A 19 31.41 -43.55 25.39
N THR A 20 30.61 -43.14 24.39
CA THR A 20 29.20 -43.56 24.09
C THR A 20 28.09 -43.17 25.11
N GLN A 21 26.84 -42.78 24.83
CA GLN A 21 25.89 -42.82 23.72
C GLN A 21 24.98 -41.56 23.84
N GLY A 22 24.57 -40.92 22.74
CA GLY A 22 23.19 -41.04 22.25
C GLY A 22 22.27 -39.86 22.62
N LYS A 23 22.05 -38.90 21.69
CA LYS A 23 20.88 -38.00 21.67
C LYS A 23 20.18 -38.19 20.31
N PRO A 24 18.85 -38.37 20.24
CA PRO A 24 18.17 -38.49 18.97
C PRO A 24 18.01 -37.11 18.33
N SER A 25 18.64 -36.91 17.18
CA SER A 25 18.21 -35.92 16.19
C SER A 25 17.15 -36.59 15.30
N LEU A 26 15.92 -36.09 15.36
CA LEU A 26 14.89 -36.41 14.37
C LEU A 26 15.34 -35.85 13.02
N SER A 27 15.84 -36.70 12.13
CA SER A 27 16.01 -36.40 10.71
C SER A 27 14.67 -36.61 10.00
N LEU A 28 14.00 -35.51 9.64
CA LEU A 28 12.93 -35.56 8.65
C LEU A 28 13.56 -35.38 7.28
N ASN A 29 13.64 -36.48 6.54
CA ASN A 29 13.97 -36.51 5.12
C ASN A 29 12.75 -36.01 4.34
N PHE A 30 12.78 -34.77 3.86
CA PHE A 30 11.82 -34.29 2.86
C PHE A 30 12.39 -34.56 1.46
N PRO A 31 11.60 -35.13 0.53
CA PRO A 31 12.07 -35.36 -0.84
C PRO A 31 12.37 -34.01 -1.50
N SER A 32 13.48 -33.96 -2.22
CA SER A 32 13.95 -32.79 -2.94
C SER A 32 12.96 -32.35 -4.02
N LEU A 33 12.13 -31.35 -3.74
CA LEU A 33 11.58 -30.50 -4.80
C LEU A 33 12.66 -29.50 -5.21
N ALA A 34 13.33 -29.82 -6.31
CA ALA A 34 14.21 -28.90 -7.02
C ALA A 34 13.38 -27.76 -7.62
N PHE A 35 13.17 -26.68 -6.86
CA PHE A 35 12.67 -25.42 -7.40
C PHE A 35 13.10 -24.17 -6.61
N PHE A 36 14.30 -24.15 -6.03
CA PHE A 36 14.86 -22.93 -5.43
C PHE A 36 16.39 -22.90 -5.50
N THR A 37 16.96 -22.91 -6.71
CA THR A 37 18.32 -22.42 -6.93
C THR A 37 18.23 -21.11 -7.70
N GLY A 38 17.98 -20.05 -6.93
CA GLY A 38 17.88 -18.68 -7.41
C GLY A 38 17.64 -17.66 -6.30
N LEU A 39 18.21 -17.86 -5.11
CA LEU A 39 18.13 -16.88 -4.01
C LEU A 39 19.46 -16.82 -3.23
N ALA A 40 20.50 -16.38 -3.93
CA ALA A 40 21.72 -15.85 -3.33
C ALA A 40 22.26 -14.75 -4.26
N GLY A 41 21.57 -13.61 -4.26
CA GLY A 41 21.95 -12.44 -5.05
C GLY A 41 20.79 -11.46 -5.18
N GLY A 42 21.00 -10.23 -4.72
CA GLY A 42 20.09 -9.11 -4.97
C GLY A 42 19.13 -8.80 -3.83
N ARG A 43 19.62 -8.04 -2.83
CA ARG A 43 18.77 -7.15 -2.03
C ARG A 43 18.35 -5.98 -2.93
N GLU A 44 17.51 -6.27 -3.91
CA GLU A 44 16.85 -5.27 -4.74
C GLU A 44 15.36 -5.41 -4.41
N GLN A 45 14.97 -4.78 -3.30
CA GLN A 45 13.58 -4.34 -3.18
C GLN A 45 13.29 -3.61 -4.50
N ARG A 46 12.27 -4.04 -5.23
CA ARG A 46 11.52 -3.14 -6.11
C ARG A 46 11.06 -1.98 -5.24
N GLN A 47 11.94 -1.00 -5.03
CA GLN A 47 11.55 0.34 -4.64
C GLN A 47 10.75 0.79 -5.85
N ALA A 48 9.42 0.71 -5.74
CA ALA A 48 8.55 1.29 -6.74
C ALA A 48 9.11 2.67 -7.04
N THR A 49 9.51 2.91 -8.28
CA THR A 49 10.10 4.17 -8.70
C THR A 49 9.21 5.28 -8.18
N LEU A 50 9.78 6.12 -7.32
CA LEU A 50 9.06 7.18 -6.63
C LEU A 50 8.30 8.02 -7.68
N LYS A 51 6.96 7.99 -7.63
CA LYS A 51 6.12 8.69 -8.60
C LYS A 51 6.25 10.19 -8.36
N GLN A 52 6.64 10.92 -9.40
CA GLN A 52 6.80 12.38 -9.34
C GLN A 52 5.47 13.08 -9.63
N TYR A 53 5.35 14.31 -9.14
CA TYR A 53 4.25 15.19 -9.50
C TYR A 53 4.17 15.36 -11.01
N SER A 54 2.98 15.12 -11.58
CA SER A 54 2.76 15.10 -13.03
C SER A 54 2.83 16.48 -13.69
N GLY A 55 2.76 17.56 -12.91
CA GLY A 55 2.66 18.93 -13.43
C GLY A 55 1.27 19.27 -13.99
N LYS A 56 0.29 18.37 -13.88
CA LYS A 56 -1.04 18.57 -14.46
C LYS A 56 -1.77 19.74 -13.79
N ARG A 57 -2.22 20.69 -14.62
CA ARG A 57 -2.97 21.88 -14.25
C ARG A 57 -4.25 22.00 -15.07
N ILE A 58 -5.33 22.45 -14.44
CA ILE A 58 -6.63 22.71 -15.09
C ILE A 58 -6.72 24.16 -15.56
N LYS A 59 -6.23 25.11 -14.77
CA LYS A 59 -6.21 26.54 -15.07
C LYS A 59 -4.84 27.16 -14.77
N ASN A 60 -4.53 28.23 -15.49
CA ASN A 60 -3.29 28.98 -15.32
C ASN A 60 -3.36 29.97 -14.15
N ASP A 61 -4.55 30.51 -13.86
CA ASP A 61 -4.81 31.51 -12.81
C ASP A 61 -5.18 30.89 -11.45
N SER A 62 -5.16 29.56 -11.35
CA SER A 62 -5.43 28.82 -10.12
C SER A 62 -4.24 28.81 -9.18
N LEU A 63 -4.53 28.61 -7.89
CA LEU A 63 -3.53 28.46 -6.84
C LEU A 63 -3.19 26.98 -6.65
N LEU A 64 -1.90 26.65 -6.60
CA LEU A 64 -1.45 25.34 -6.12
C LEU A 64 -1.21 25.39 -4.62
N MET A 65 -1.72 24.39 -3.92
CA MET A 65 -1.43 24.14 -2.51
C MET A 65 -0.87 22.73 -2.37
N VAL A 66 0.13 22.60 -1.51
CA VAL A 66 0.73 21.31 -1.18
C VAL A 66 0.44 21.00 0.28
N TYR A 67 -0.25 19.90 0.51
CA TYR A 67 -0.52 19.38 1.85
C TYR A 67 0.25 18.08 2.06
N PHE A 68 0.60 17.79 3.31
CA PHE A 68 1.31 16.58 3.64
C PHE A 68 0.86 16.01 4.98
N HIS A 69 0.75 14.67 5.03
CA HIS A 69 0.57 13.92 6.25
C HIS A 69 1.32 12.58 6.14
N ASP A 70 2.34 12.40 6.98
CA ASP A 70 3.09 11.14 7.18
C ASP A 70 3.63 10.49 5.89
N GLN A 71 2.87 9.64 5.19
CA GLN A 71 3.31 9.00 3.93
C GLN A 71 2.62 9.51 2.66
N THR A 72 1.83 10.58 2.76
CA THR A 72 1.06 11.10 1.61
C THR A 72 1.25 12.60 1.45
N VAL A 73 1.61 13.01 0.25
CA VAL A 73 1.60 14.40 -0.22
C VAL A 73 0.39 14.60 -1.13
N ALA A 74 -0.36 15.67 -0.91
CA ALA A 74 -1.47 16.07 -1.76
C ALA A 74 -1.14 17.41 -2.43
N VAL A 75 -1.00 17.41 -3.75
CA VAL A 75 -0.92 18.62 -4.57
C VAL A 75 -2.33 18.92 -5.04
N VAL A 76 -2.88 20.06 -4.65
CA VAL A 76 -4.24 20.45 -5.03
C VAL A 76 -4.26 21.79 -5.73
N GLU A 77 -5.14 21.89 -6.70
CA GLU A 77 -5.35 23.10 -7.48
C GLU A 77 -6.67 23.74 -7.06
N LEU A 78 -6.61 24.99 -6.60
CA LEU A 78 -7.74 25.74 -6.09
C LEU A 78 -8.07 26.91 -7.02
N GLY A 79 -9.34 27.00 -7.42
CA GLY A 79 -9.90 28.14 -8.13
C GLY A 79 -10.40 29.25 -7.21
N PRO A 80 -11.09 30.26 -7.78
CA PRO A 80 -11.75 31.30 -7.00
C PRO A 80 -12.67 30.72 -5.91
N LYS A 81 -12.71 31.38 -4.75
CA LYS A 81 -13.48 30.94 -3.56
C LYS A 81 -13.05 29.58 -3.00
N LYS A 82 -11.79 29.17 -3.23
CA LYS A 82 -11.22 27.88 -2.75
C LYS A 82 -11.94 26.65 -3.30
N LEU A 83 -12.50 26.76 -4.51
CA LEU A 83 -13.08 25.62 -5.21
C LEU A 83 -11.97 24.65 -5.62
N LEU A 84 -12.08 23.38 -5.24
CA LEU A 84 -11.14 22.33 -5.62
C LEU A 84 -11.32 21.99 -7.12
N LEU A 85 -10.29 22.26 -7.93
CA LEU A 85 -10.30 22.06 -9.38
C LEU A 85 -9.55 20.81 -9.81
N ASN A 86 -8.48 20.45 -9.10
CA ASN A 86 -7.66 19.27 -9.38
C ASN A 86 -7.02 18.74 -8.09
N CYS A 87 -6.72 17.44 -8.09
CA CYS A 87 -5.93 16.79 -7.06
C CYS A 87 -4.92 15.84 -7.68
N GLU A 88 -3.75 15.76 -7.05
CA GLU A 88 -2.77 14.70 -7.26
C GLU A 88 -2.23 14.25 -5.92
N LEU A 89 -2.37 12.96 -5.61
CA LEU A 89 -1.84 12.37 -4.39
C LEU A 89 -0.59 11.56 -4.72
N LEU A 90 0.46 11.76 -3.93
CA LEU A 90 1.77 11.15 -4.11
C LEU A 90 2.14 10.39 -2.83
N GLU A 91 2.63 9.17 -2.99
CA GLU A 91 3.18 8.40 -1.88
C GLU A 91 4.63 8.80 -1.63
N VAL A 92 4.96 9.07 -0.37
CA VAL A 92 6.32 9.29 0.11
C VAL A 92 6.55 8.40 1.32
N TYR A 93 7.73 7.78 1.43
CA TYR A 93 8.06 6.98 2.59
C TYR A 93 8.75 7.80 3.66
N GLU A 94 9.77 8.55 3.25
CA GLU A 94 10.55 9.40 4.13
C GLU A 94 10.23 10.88 3.85
N PRO A 95 10.30 11.77 4.86
CA PRO A 95 9.98 13.19 4.67
C PRO A 95 10.86 13.89 3.61
N ASP A 96 12.10 13.46 3.42
CA ASP A 96 12.99 14.04 2.39
C ASP A 96 12.58 13.63 0.96
N GLU A 97 11.83 12.53 0.81
CA GLU A 97 11.27 12.13 -0.48
C GLU A 97 10.18 13.09 -0.95
N ALA A 98 9.53 13.83 -0.03
CA ALA A 98 8.54 14.86 -0.38
C ALA A 98 9.11 15.93 -1.31
N LEU A 99 10.37 16.35 -1.09
CA LEU A 99 11.03 17.32 -1.97
C LEU A 99 11.33 16.71 -3.34
N LYS A 100 11.71 15.43 -3.37
CA LYS A 100 12.02 14.70 -4.62
C LYS A 100 10.78 14.49 -5.48
N VAL A 101 9.62 14.18 -4.88
CA VAL A 101 8.37 14.01 -5.64
C VAL A 101 7.82 15.33 -6.16
N LEU A 102 8.03 16.42 -5.43
CA LEU A 102 7.54 17.75 -5.81
C LEU A 102 8.44 18.42 -6.86
N GLY A 103 9.74 18.12 -6.88
CA GLY A 103 10.67 18.70 -7.85
C GLY A 103 10.64 20.23 -7.82
N GLU A 104 10.48 20.87 -8.97
CA GLU A 104 10.41 22.34 -9.10
C GLU A 104 9.20 22.97 -8.38
N LEU A 105 8.17 22.18 -8.04
CA LEU A 105 7.00 22.69 -7.33
C LEU A 105 7.35 23.20 -5.92
N THR A 106 8.45 22.73 -5.32
CA THR A 106 8.90 23.17 -3.99
C THR A 106 9.24 24.66 -3.95
N ASP A 107 9.63 25.24 -5.08
CA ASP A 107 9.97 26.66 -5.20
C ASP A 107 8.72 27.55 -5.35
N LEU A 108 7.59 26.95 -5.74
CA LEU A 108 6.32 27.64 -6.00
C LEU A 108 5.31 27.49 -4.85
N ALA A 109 5.31 26.35 -4.17
CA ALA A 109 4.34 26.04 -3.14
C ALA A 109 4.99 25.39 -1.92
N ARG A 110 4.80 26.01 -0.75
CA ARG A 110 5.26 25.46 0.52
C ARG A 110 4.32 24.35 0.99
N ALA A 111 4.88 23.18 1.32
CA ALA A 111 4.12 22.09 1.93
C ALA A 111 3.60 22.48 3.32
N VAL A 112 2.30 22.24 3.54
CA VAL A 112 1.60 22.47 4.80
C VAL A 112 1.23 21.13 5.43
N TYR A 113 1.65 20.92 6.68
CA TYR A 113 1.24 19.74 7.43
C TYR A 113 -0.23 19.87 7.88
N ILE A 114 -1.00 18.80 7.67
CA ILE A 114 -2.41 18.69 8.12
C ILE A 114 -2.61 17.41 8.94
N SER A 115 -3.69 17.35 9.71
CA SER A 115 -4.04 16.14 10.48
C SER A 115 -4.46 14.98 9.59
N LEU A 116 -4.46 13.76 10.16
CA LEU A 116 -4.89 12.56 9.44
C LEU A 116 -6.32 12.70 8.92
N ASN A 117 -7.23 13.20 9.77
CA ASN A 117 -8.64 13.37 9.41
C ASN A 117 -8.82 14.39 8.28
N GLU A 118 -8.07 15.50 8.30
CA GLU A 118 -8.08 16.49 7.22
C GLU A 118 -7.55 15.90 5.91
N MET A 119 -6.45 15.13 5.96
CA MET A 119 -5.91 14.46 4.78
C MET A 119 -6.90 13.43 4.22
N LEU A 120 -7.51 12.59 5.07
CA LEU A 120 -8.52 11.61 4.62
C LEU A 120 -9.76 12.29 4.04
N THR A 121 -10.17 13.43 4.59
CA THR A 121 -11.24 14.27 4.04
C THR A 121 -10.86 14.79 2.66
N LEU A 122 -9.64 15.31 2.51
CA LEU A 122 -9.12 15.81 1.24
C LEU A 122 -9.05 14.70 0.19
N MET A 123 -8.54 13.51 0.56
CA MET A 123 -8.49 12.35 -0.32
C MET A 123 -9.90 11.94 -0.82
N ASN A 124 -10.90 11.98 0.05
CA ASN A 124 -12.29 11.71 -0.33
C ASN A 124 -12.85 12.76 -1.31
N GLN A 125 -12.55 14.05 -1.08
CA GLN A 125 -12.93 15.12 -2.01
C GLN A 125 -12.27 14.95 -3.39
N CYS A 126 -10.99 14.58 -3.42
CA CYS A 126 -10.27 14.29 -4.66
C CYS A 126 -10.89 13.11 -5.42
N GLN A 127 -11.30 12.05 -4.72
CA GLN A 127 -11.99 10.93 -5.35
C GLN A 127 -13.33 11.32 -5.97
N GLN A 128 -14.11 12.17 -5.29
CA GLN A 128 -15.39 12.67 -5.81
C GLN A 128 -15.18 13.55 -7.06
N LEU A 129 -14.17 14.41 -7.04
CA LEU A 129 -13.80 15.24 -8.20
C LEU A 129 -13.45 14.38 -9.43
N ASP A 130 -12.65 13.33 -9.25
CA ASP A 130 -12.27 12.41 -10.33
C ASP A 130 -13.48 11.66 -10.92
N ALA A 131 -14.48 11.34 -10.10
CA ALA A 131 -15.72 10.73 -10.56
C ALA A 131 -16.56 11.70 -11.42
N MET A 132 -16.66 12.98 -11.02
CA MET A 132 -17.42 14.01 -11.74
C MET A 132 -16.76 14.42 -13.07
N THR A 133 -15.43 14.49 -13.11
CA THR A 133 -14.70 14.81 -14.34
C THR A 133 -14.83 13.69 -15.39
N SER A 134 -14.91 12.43 -14.93
CA SER A 134 -15.10 11.27 -15.81
C SER A 134 -16.51 11.19 -16.41
N SER A 135 -17.54 11.73 -15.74
CA SER A 135 -18.90 11.80 -16.29
C SER A 135 -19.10 12.96 -17.27
N THR A 136 -18.35 14.06 -17.10
CA THR A 136 -18.47 15.25 -17.94
C THR A 136 -17.61 15.17 -19.22
N GLY A 137 -16.52 14.40 -19.20
CA GLY A 137 -15.66 14.14 -20.37
C GLY A 137 -16.24 13.16 -21.41
N GLY A 138 -17.49 12.69 -21.23
CA GLY A 138 -18.19 11.79 -22.15
C GLY A 138 -19.05 12.46 -23.22
N ILE A 139 -18.95 13.79 -23.40
CA ILE A 139 -19.64 14.53 -24.46
C ILE A 139 -18.61 15.16 -25.40
N THR A 140 -17.82 14.34 -26.10
CA THR A 140 -17.31 14.67 -27.44
C THR A 140 -17.06 13.38 -28.23
N ASP A 141 -17.74 13.31 -29.37
CA ASP A 141 -17.68 12.37 -30.49
C ASP A 141 -18.26 10.94 -30.37
N SER A 142 -19.46 10.84 -30.96
CA SER A 142 -20.03 9.65 -31.56
C SER A 142 -19.16 9.12 -32.70
N SER A 143 -19.30 7.81 -32.96
CA SER A 143 -18.96 7.10 -34.22
C SER A 143 -17.61 6.38 -34.29
N THR A 144 -17.43 5.36 -33.45
CA THR A 144 -16.85 4.10 -33.94
C THR A 144 -17.71 2.93 -33.48
N ASN A 145 -18.37 2.28 -34.43
CA ASN A 145 -18.93 0.93 -34.27
C ASN A 145 -17.79 -0.05 -34.02
N GLN A 146 -17.28 -0.11 -32.80
CA GLN A 146 -16.52 -1.26 -32.33
C GLN A 146 -17.49 -2.18 -31.61
N SER A 147 -17.78 -3.29 -32.26
CA SER A 147 -18.42 -4.46 -31.69
C SER A 147 -17.88 -4.71 -30.28
N LYS A 148 -18.69 -4.40 -29.27
CA LYS A 148 -18.48 -4.82 -27.88
C LYS A 148 -18.59 -6.34 -27.85
N SER A 149 -17.50 -7.02 -28.18
CA SER A 149 -17.35 -8.42 -27.87
C SER A 149 -17.24 -8.53 -26.35
N PRO A 150 -18.05 -9.38 -25.69
CA PRO A 150 -17.88 -9.63 -24.28
C PRO A 150 -16.55 -10.36 -24.12
N VAL A 151 -15.50 -9.67 -23.67
CA VAL A 151 -14.25 -10.31 -23.30
C VAL A 151 -14.59 -11.31 -22.19
N ALA A 152 -14.49 -12.60 -22.53
CA ALA A 152 -14.85 -13.68 -21.66
C ALA A 152 -13.94 -13.67 -20.42
N TYR A 153 -14.50 -13.31 -19.27
CA TYR A 153 -13.95 -13.50 -17.92
C TYR A 153 -13.81 -14.99 -17.53
N ARG A 154 -13.45 -15.87 -18.49
CA ARG A 154 -13.46 -17.33 -18.30
C ARG A 154 -12.08 -17.95 -18.11
N GLY A 155 -11.00 -17.17 -18.09
CA GLY A 155 -9.64 -17.72 -18.15
C GLY A 155 -8.65 -17.31 -17.05
N LEU A 156 -8.94 -16.29 -16.23
CA LEU A 156 -7.92 -15.75 -15.30
C LEU A 156 -8.23 -15.87 -13.80
N LEU A 157 -9.40 -16.40 -13.44
CA LEU A 157 -9.65 -16.87 -12.08
C LEU A 157 -9.20 -18.33 -11.99
N SER A 158 -7.89 -18.54 -12.15
CA SER A 158 -7.27 -19.84 -11.91
C SER A 158 -7.28 -20.13 -10.40
N ASN A 159 -8.38 -20.73 -9.91
CA ASN A 159 -8.62 -21.49 -8.66
C ASN A 159 -7.93 -21.12 -7.34
N ASN A 160 -7.16 -20.04 -7.26
CA ASN A 160 -6.43 -19.65 -6.07
C ASN A 160 -6.62 -18.14 -5.84
N PRO A 161 -7.50 -17.75 -4.91
CA PRO A 161 -7.72 -16.36 -4.55
C PRO A 161 -6.46 -15.68 -3.98
N LEU A 162 -5.42 -16.45 -3.66
CA LEU A 162 -4.13 -15.91 -3.22
C LEU A 162 -3.31 -15.29 -4.36
N THR A 163 -3.68 -15.49 -5.63
CA THR A 163 -3.01 -14.85 -6.78
C THR A 163 -3.15 -13.32 -6.75
N LEU A 164 -4.18 -12.80 -6.09
CA LEU A 164 -4.38 -11.37 -5.83
C LEU A 164 -3.25 -10.74 -4.99
N PHE A 165 -2.53 -11.55 -4.21
CA PHE A 165 -1.38 -11.09 -3.42
C PHE A 165 -0.06 -11.11 -4.17
N SER A 166 -0.03 -11.68 -5.38
CA SER A 166 1.15 -11.72 -6.22
C SER A 166 1.00 -10.87 -7.47
N GLY A 167 -0.11 -10.14 -7.63
CA GLY A 167 -0.40 -9.40 -8.85
C GLY A 167 -1.47 -8.32 -8.68
N ILE A 168 -1.88 -7.74 -9.81
CA ILE A 168 -2.92 -6.73 -9.94
C ILE A 168 -4.18 -7.38 -10.52
N ILE A 169 -5.36 -7.00 -10.03
CA ILE A 169 -6.62 -7.49 -10.57
C ILE A 169 -6.74 -7.10 -12.05
N PRO A 170 -7.11 -8.02 -12.95
CA PRO A 170 -7.28 -7.71 -14.36
C PRO A 170 -8.26 -6.55 -14.59
N GLY A 171 -7.88 -5.62 -15.46
CA GLY A 171 -8.67 -4.43 -15.75
C GLY A 171 -8.47 -3.30 -14.75
N THR A 172 -7.67 -3.48 -13.70
CA THR A 172 -7.28 -2.45 -12.74
C THR A 172 -5.79 -2.17 -12.83
N LYS A 173 -5.34 -1.08 -12.20
CA LYS A 173 -3.92 -0.72 -12.07
C LYS A 173 -3.46 -0.57 -10.62
N TRP A 174 -4.41 -0.35 -9.71
CA TRP A 174 -4.17 -0.05 -8.30
C TRP A 174 -4.67 -1.15 -7.35
N CYS A 175 -5.48 -2.10 -7.83
CA CYS A 175 -6.02 -3.13 -6.95
C CYS A 175 -5.11 -4.37 -6.92
N GLY A 176 -4.22 -4.44 -5.94
CA GLY A 176 -3.35 -5.59 -5.73
C GLY A 176 -2.22 -5.33 -4.75
N THR A 177 -1.08 -6.01 -4.92
CA THR A 177 0.12 -5.76 -4.10
C THR A 177 0.95 -4.65 -4.73
N GLY A 178 0.72 -3.42 -4.25
CA GLY A 178 1.19 -2.21 -4.91
C GLY A 178 0.38 -1.92 -6.17
N ASP A 179 0.94 -1.12 -7.07
CA ASP A 179 0.28 -0.69 -8.29
C ASP A 179 1.20 -0.80 -9.52
N ILE A 180 0.60 -0.87 -10.71
CA ILE A 180 1.29 -0.78 -12.01
C ILE A 180 0.97 0.53 -12.74
N ALA A 181 0.42 1.50 -12.02
CA ALA A 181 0.04 2.79 -12.56
C ALA A 181 1.29 3.64 -12.81
N ARG A 182 1.29 4.39 -13.92
CA ARG A 182 2.40 5.32 -14.23
C ARG A 182 2.41 6.53 -13.30
N ASP A 183 1.23 7.05 -12.99
CA ASP A 183 1.00 8.24 -12.18
C ASP A 183 -0.38 8.17 -11.51
N TYR A 184 -0.73 9.16 -10.69
CA TYR A 184 -2.00 9.24 -9.96
C TYR A 184 -3.24 9.13 -10.86
N TYR A 185 -3.18 9.63 -12.09
CA TYR A 185 -4.32 9.67 -13.02
C TYR A 185 -4.42 8.41 -13.88
N ASP A 186 -3.43 7.53 -13.84
CA ASP A 186 -3.38 6.31 -14.63
C ASP A 186 -4.27 5.23 -14.01
N LEU A 187 -5.54 5.24 -14.40
CA LEU A 187 -6.55 4.23 -14.04
C LEU A 187 -6.67 3.16 -15.15
N GLY A 188 -7.15 1.98 -14.78
CA GLY A 188 -7.45 0.85 -15.66
C GLY A 188 -8.84 0.95 -16.32
N ALA A 189 -9.29 -0.17 -16.86
CA ALA A 189 -10.59 -0.31 -17.52
C ALA A 189 -11.78 -0.22 -16.54
N GLU A 190 -11.53 -0.46 -15.25
CA GLU A 190 -12.51 -0.37 -14.16
C GLU A 190 -12.21 0.84 -13.25
N PRO A 191 -12.36 2.09 -13.73
CA PRO A 191 -11.85 3.28 -13.04
C PRO A 191 -12.51 3.52 -11.68
N ASN A 192 -13.77 3.10 -11.49
CA ASN A 192 -14.45 3.25 -10.21
C ASN A 192 -13.80 2.36 -9.13
N VAL A 193 -13.44 1.12 -9.48
CA VAL A 193 -12.79 0.18 -8.57
C VAL A 193 -11.34 0.61 -8.32
N ASP A 194 -10.64 1.04 -9.37
CA ASP A 194 -9.28 1.56 -9.25
C ASP A 194 -9.20 2.79 -8.35
N ARG A 195 -10.19 3.70 -8.40
CA ARG A 195 -10.21 4.84 -7.48
C ARG A 195 -10.28 4.41 -6.02
N CYS A 196 -11.06 3.37 -5.69
CA CYS A 196 -11.11 2.81 -4.34
C CYS A 196 -9.74 2.29 -3.90
N CYS A 197 -9.10 1.50 -4.76
CA CYS A 197 -7.79 0.90 -4.46
C CYS A 197 -6.68 1.94 -4.41
N ARG A 198 -6.63 2.90 -5.34
CA ARG A 198 -5.68 4.02 -5.35
C ARG A 198 -5.77 4.84 -4.07
N ALA A 199 -6.98 5.15 -3.60
CA ALA A 199 -7.16 5.88 -2.34
C ALA A 199 -6.64 5.09 -1.13
N HIS A 200 -6.80 3.76 -1.14
CA HIS A 200 -6.28 2.87 -0.11
C HIS A 200 -4.76 2.71 -0.16
N ASP A 201 -4.20 2.53 -1.35
CA ASP A 201 -2.76 2.45 -1.58
C ASP A 201 -2.06 3.73 -1.12
N LEU A 202 -2.64 4.90 -1.40
CA LEU A 202 -2.10 6.20 -0.98
C LEU A 202 -2.49 6.59 0.45
N CYS A 203 -2.83 5.62 1.30
CA CYS A 203 -3.16 5.87 2.70
C CYS A 203 -1.98 6.56 3.42
N PRO A 204 -2.22 7.69 4.14
CA PRO A 204 -1.16 8.45 4.80
C PRO A 204 -0.41 7.69 5.89
N VAL A 205 -1.07 6.70 6.49
CA VAL A 205 -0.51 5.91 7.60
C VAL A 205 -0.57 4.44 7.21
N LYS A 206 0.59 3.83 6.99
CA LYS A 206 0.72 2.41 6.66
C LYS A 206 2.04 1.81 7.11
N VAL A 207 2.08 0.51 7.30
CA VAL A 207 3.33 -0.25 7.55
C VAL A 207 3.51 -1.26 6.42
N ARG A 208 4.52 -1.04 5.57
CA ARG A 208 4.82 -1.90 4.41
C ARG A 208 5.14 -3.34 4.84
N ALA A 209 5.00 -4.27 3.89
CA ALA A 209 5.39 -5.66 4.09
C ALA A 209 6.86 -5.76 4.55
N TYR A 210 7.13 -6.66 5.50
CA TYR A 210 8.46 -6.90 6.06
C TYR A 210 9.19 -5.66 6.60
N SER A 211 8.46 -4.62 7.00
CA SER A 211 9.06 -3.39 7.52
C SER A 211 8.65 -3.10 8.96
N LYS A 212 9.36 -2.16 9.59
CA LYS A 212 9.04 -1.63 10.91
C LYS A 212 8.76 -0.14 10.80
N ARG A 213 7.62 0.32 11.34
CA ARG A 213 7.25 1.75 11.44
C ARG A 213 6.31 1.96 12.62
N TYR A 214 6.33 3.13 13.25
CA TYR A 214 5.51 3.45 14.44
C TYR A 214 5.69 2.45 15.61
N ASN A 215 6.89 1.89 15.74
CA ASN A 215 7.19 0.79 16.67
C ASN A 215 6.37 -0.50 16.43
N LEU A 216 5.76 -0.64 15.25
CA LEU A 216 5.07 -1.85 14.79
C LEU A 216 5.95 -2.58 13.79
N THR A 217 6.09 -3.90 13.96
CA THR A 217 6.78 -4.77 13.01
C THR A 217 5.75 -5.51 12.17
N ASN A 218 5.73 -5.25 10.87
CA ASN A 218 4.90 -5.99 9.93
C ASN A 218 5.69 -7.17 9.34
N SER A 219 5.52 -8.37 9.88
CA SER A 219 6.12 -9.60 9.35
C SER A 219 5.33 -10.26 8.22
N SER A 220 4.22 -9.66 7.78
CA SER A 220 3.35 -10.18 6.73
C SER A 220 3.85 -9.77 5.33
N LEU A 221 3.44 -10.54 4.31
CA LEU A 221 3.72 -10.29 2.89
C LEU A 221 2.98 -9.08 2.30
N TYR A 222 2.08 -8.46 3.06
CA TYR A 222 1.21 -7.39 2.61
C TYR A 222 1.35 -6.15 3.49
N THR A 223 1.07 -4.98 2.92
CA THR A 223 1.03 -3.70 3.63
C THR A 223 -0.19 -3.62 4.55
N LYS A 224 -0.03 -3.00 5.72
CA LYS A 224 -1.10 -2.75 6.68
C LYS A 224 -1.38 -1.25 6.76
N SER A 225 -2.49 -0.81 6.17
CA SER A 225 -2.92 0.60 6.13
C SER A 225 -3.68 1.00 7.39
N HIS A 226 -3.97 2.29 7.56
CA HIS A 226 -4.76 2.79 8.67
C HIS A 226 -6.19 2.24 8.64
N CYS A 227 -6.77 1.98 9.81
CA CYS A 227 -8.11 1.39 9.90
C CYS A 227 -9.19 2.23 9.22
N GLN A 228 -9.08 3.56 9.25
CA GLN A 228 -10.00 4.44 8.53
C GLN A 228 -9.82 4.37 7.01
N CYS A 229 -8.61 4.10 6.50
CA CYS A 229 -8.41 3.83 5.07
C CYS A 229 -9.06 2.51 4.66
N ASP A 230 -8.94 1.47 5.50
CA ASP A 230 -9.62 0.18 5.29
C ASP A 230 -11.14 0.33 5.34
N ASP A 231 -11.68 1.12 6.27
CA ASP A 231 -13.12 1.40 6.35
C ASP A 231 -13.61 2.16 5.09
N ASN A 232 -12.86 3.17 4.62
CA ASN A 232 -13.16 3.87 3.37
C ASN A 232 -13.10 2.94 2.15
N LEU A 233 -12.12 2.03 2.09
CA LEU A 233 -12.02 1.03 1.02
C LEU A 233 -13.24 0.11 1.04
N TYR A 234 -13.64 -0.37 2.21
CA TYR A 234 -14.81 -1.23 2.39
C TYR A 234 -16.07 -0.55 1.81
N ASP A 235 -16.33 0.68 2.23
CA ASP A 235 -17.53 1.42 1.84
C ASP A 235 -17.51 1.77 0.34
N CYS A 236 -16.33 2.15 -0.18
CA CYS A 236 -16.14 2.43 -1.60
C CYS A 236 -16.44 1.21 -2.48
N LEU A 237 -15.86 0.05 -2.15
CA LEU A 237 -16.10 -1.18 -2.88
C LEU A 237 -17.55 -1.65 -2.75
N LYS A 238 -18.19 -1.46 -1.60
CA LYS A 238 -19.61 -1.78 -1.39
C LYS A 238 -20.56 -0.91 -2.19
N SER A 239 -20.18 0.33 -2.49
CA SER A 239 -20.96 1.25 -3.31
C SER A 239 -20.89 0.95 -4.82
N SER A 240 -20.04 0.00 -5.25
CA SER A 240 -19.84 -0.36 -6.65
C SER A 240 -20.56 -1.67 -6.98
N ASP A 241 -21.34 -1.67 -8.07
CA ASP A 241 -21.96 -2.87 -8.63
C ASP A 241 -20.99 -3.72 -9.49
N SER A 242 -19.70 -3.37 -9.54
CA SER A 242 -18.72 -4.09 -10.35
C SER A 242 -18.40 -5.46 -9.72
N PRO A 243 -18.45 -6.57 -10.50
CA PRO A 243 -17.97 -7.87 -10.03
C PRO A 243 -16.51 -7.81 -9.52
N THR A 244 -15.70 -6.95 -10.15
CA THR A 244 -14.31 -6.69 -9.76
C THR A 244 -14.23 -6.14 -8.33
N ALA A 245 -15.12 -5.20 -7.96
CA ALA A 245 -15.20 -4.67 -6.61
C ALA A 245 -15.63 -5.73 -5.59
N HIS A 246 -16.61 -6.57 -5.95
CA HIS A 246 -17.04 -7.68 -5.09
C HIS A 246 -15.94 -8.70 -4.82
N ILE A 247 -15.15 -9.04 -5.85
CA ILE A 247 -13.99 -9.93 -5.71
C ILE A 247 -12.95 -9.29 -4.79
N MET A 248 -12.55 -8.04 -5.06
CA MET A 248 -11.56 -7.32 -4.27
C MET A 248 -11.94 -7.27 -2.78
N GLY A 249 -13.19 -6.89 -2.48
CA GLY A 249 -13.64 -6.79 -1.10
C GLY A 249 -13.73 -8.14 -0.38
N ASN A 250 -14.23 -9.18 -1.06
CA ASN A 250 -14.26 -10.53 -0.47
C ASN A 250 -12.87 -11.07 -0.19
N VAL A 251 -11.92 -10.86 -1.11
CA VAL A 251 -10.55 -11.27 -0.87
C VAL A 251 -9.99 -10.48 0.32
N TYR A 252 -9.98 -9.15 0.27
CA TYR A 252 -9.35 -8.32 1.30
C TYR A 252 -9.95 -8.52 2.71
N PHE A 253 -11.27 -8.46 2.84
CA PHE A 253 -11.96 -8.41 4.14
C PHE A 253 -12.44 -9.77 4.66
N ASN A 254 -12.75 -10.73 3.80
CA ASN A 254 -13.30 -12.02 4.26
C ASN A 254 -12.26 -13.14 4.23
N LEU A 255 -11.45 -13.24 3.16
CA LEU A 255 -10.47 -14.32 3.02
C LEU A 255 -9.15 -13.98 3.71
N VAL A 256 -8.60 -12.81 3.40
CA VAL A 256 -7.26 -12.41 3.83
C VAL A 256 -7.27 -11.83 5.23
N GLN A 257 -8.28 -11.01 5.51
CA GLN A 257 -8.45 -10.34 6.80
C GLN A 257 -7.18 -9.55 7.19
N VAL A 258 -6.77 -8.62 6.32
CA VAL A 258 -5.61 -7.74 6.57
C VAL A 258 -5.83 -6.92 7.85
N PRO A 259 -4.99 -7.07 8.89
CA PRO A 259 -5.04 -6.19 10.06
C PRO A 259 -4.64 -4.76 9.69
N CYS A 260 -5.27 -3.77 10.30
CA CYS A 260 -5.02 -2.35 10.04
C CYS A 260 -4.31 -1.66 11.21
N VAL A 261 -3.73 -0.49 10.96
CA VAL A 261 -3.09 0.35 11.99
C VAL A 261 -4.16 1.24 12.64
N GLU A 262 -4.24 1.20 13.96
CA GLU A 262 -5.18 1.99 14.75
C GLU A 262 -4.43 2.87 15.76
N ASP A 263 -4.79 4.15 15.83
CA ASP A 263 -4.31 5.06 16.86
C ASP A 263 -4.95 4.73 18.23
N LYS A 264 -4.13 4.60 19.28
CA LYS A 264 -4.55 4.45 20.69
C LYS A 264 -3.77 5.45 21.55
N GLU A 265 -4.23 5.65 22.79
CA GLU A 265 -3.59 6.56 23.76
C GLU A 265 -2.08 6.28 23.94
N ASN A 266 -1.69 5.00 23.94
CA ASN A 266 -0.29 4.56 24.12
C ASN A 266 0.44 4.30 22.80
N GLY A 267 0.00 4.94 21.71
CA GLY A 267 0.57 4.78 20.37
C GLY A 267 -0.18 3.78 19.48
N ARG A 268 0.31 3.64 18.24
CA ARG A 268 -0.33 2.83 17.20
C ARG A 268 -0.23 1.34 17.50
N LYS A 269 -1.31 0.59 17.18
CA LYS A 269 -1.38 -0.87 17.29
C LYS A 269 -2.02 -1.48 16.05
N PHE A 270 -1.78 -2.76 15.81
CA PHE A 270 -2.56 -3.49 14.81
C PHE A 270 -3.92 -3.89 15.39
N ARG A 271 -4.99 -3.53 14.69
CA ARG A 271 -6.36 -3.99 14.93
C ARG A 271 -6.70 -5.08 13.92
N LYS A 272 -7.48 -6.09 14.35
CA LYS A 272 -8.00 -7.12 13.43
C LYS A 272 -8.81 -6.47 12.30
N ALA A 273 -8.82 -7.14 11.16
CA ALA A 273 -9.54 -6.69 9.98
C ALA A 273 -11.04 -6.53 10.25
N LYS A 274 -11.67 -5.61 9.51
CA LYS A 274 -13.12 -5.60 9.30
C LYS A 274 -13.50 -6.85 8.50
N ASN A 275 -14.66 -7.40 8.79
CA ASN A 275 -15.20 -8.61 8.15
C ASN A 275 -16.61 -8.34 7.60
N ASN A 276 -17.22 -9.38 7.01
CA ASN A 276 -18.58 -9.37 6.48
C ASN A 276 -18.78 -8.44 5.27
N PHE A 277 -17.76 -8.36 4.42
CA PHE A 277 -17.93 -7.83 3.07
C PHE A 277 -18.85 -8.73 2.25
#